data_AF-A0A845F0S9-F1
#
_entry.id   AF-A0A845F0S9-F1
#
_cell.length_a   1.000
_cell.length_b   1.000
_cell.length_c   1.000
_cell.angle_alpha   90.00
_cell.angle_beta   90.00
_cell.angle_gamma   90.00
#
_symmetry.space_group_name_H-M   'P 1'
#
loop_
_entity.id
_entity.type
_entity.pdbx_description
1 polymer ?
#
loop_
_entity_poly.entity_id
_entity_poly.type
_entity_poly.pdbx_seq_one_letter_code
_entity_poly.pdbx_strand_id
1 'polypeptide(L)' 'MLKALRIIGFIMTGAFAVAVLTGSIFLLPWMLLSLGLFMTVTGFEELHRGQKRSAKLTFSVSALIIFTVLFTF' A
#
# COMPACT_ATOMS: atom_id res chain seq x y z
N MET A 1 -1.00 8.02 -15.97
CA MET A 1 -1.64 8.33 -14.68
C MET A 1 -1.25 7.35 -13.56
N LEU A 2 -1.41 6.04 -13.73
CA LEU A 2 -1.05 5.03 -12.70
C LEU A 2 0.41 5.13 -12.18
N LYS A 3 1.39 5.36 -13.07
CA LYS A 3 2.79 5.60 -12.68
C LYS A 3 2.97 6.76 -11.70
N ALA A 4 2.26 7.87 -11.92
CA ALA A 4 2.37 9.05 -11.05
C ALA A 4 1.75 8.77 -9.68
N LEU A 5 0.60 8.09 -9.64
CA LEU A 5 -0.05 7.67 -8.40
C LEU A 5 0.84 6.72 -7.58
N ARG A 6 1.57 5.83 -8.27
CA ARG A 6 2.53 4.90 -7.65
C ARG A 6 3.72 5.63 -7.01
N ILE A 7 4.26 6.63 -7.69
CA ILE A 7 5.38 7.44 -7.15
C ILE A 7 4.93 8.20 -5.91
N ILE A 8 3.76 8.84 -5.95
CA ILE A 8 3.20 9.55 -4.80
C ILE A 8 2.97 8.59 -3.63
N GLY A 9 2.35 7.43 -3.89
CA GLY A 9 2.12 6.41 -2.86
C GLY A 9 3.41 5.86 -2.25
N PHE A 10 4.47 5.68 -3.06
CA PHE A 10 5.78 5.26 -2.58
C PHE A 10 6.43 6.30 -1.66
N ILE A 11 6.38 7.58 -2.05
CA ILE A 11 6.93 8.68 -1.24
C ILE A 11 6.19 8.77 0.09
N MET A 12 4.86 8.71 0.09
CA MET A 12 4.07 8.76 1.33
C MET A 12 4.36 7.57 2.23
N THR A 13 4.35 6.35 1.69
CA THR A 13 4.64 5.14 2.46
C THR A 13 6.05 5.18 3.05
N GLY A 14 7.03 5.66 2.27
CA GLY A 14 8.41 5.84 2.72
C GLY A 14 8.53 6.87 3.84
N ALA A 15 7.85 8.02 3.73
CA ALA A 15 7.85 9.05 4.78
C ALA A 15 7.24 8.52 6.08
N PHE A 16 6.13 7.79 6.02
CA PHE A 16 5.53 7.16 7.20
C PHE A 16 6.43 6.06 7.78
N ALA A 17 7.09 5.26 6.94
CA ALA A 17 8.01 4.23 7.40
C ALA A 17 9.20 4.81 8.17
N VAL A 18 9.82 5.89 7.66
CA VAL A 18 10.88 6.61 8.37
C VAL A 18 10.36 7.16 9.70
N ALA A 19 9.17 7.78 9.70
CA ALA A 19 8.57 8.33 10.91
C ALA A 19 8.31 7.27 12.01
N VAL A 20 7.82 6.08 11.61
CA VAL A 20 7.62 4.94 12.50
C VAL A 20 8.96 4.44 13.07
N LEU A 21 10.00 4.33 12.23
CA LEU A 21 11.33 3.91 12.66
C LEU A 21 12.01 4.91 13.61
N THR A 22 11.72 6.20 13.47
CA THR A 22 12.20 7.25 14.38
C THR A 22 11.45 7.35 15.71
N GLY A 23 10.52 6.42 15.98
CA GLY A 23 9.86 6.29 17.28
C GLY A 23 8.38 6.69 17.31
N SER A 24 7.80 7.15 16.19
CA SER A 24 6.38 7.48 16.10
C SER A 24 5.52 6.25 15.77
N ILE A 25 5.49 5.25 16.66
CA ILE A 25 4.72 3.99 16.49
C ILE A 25 3.23 4.26 16.24
N PHE A 26 2.68 5.36 16.75
CA PHE A 26 1.29 5.77 16.47
C PHE A 26 0.99 5.98 14.97
N LEU A 27 2.00 6.20 14.14
CA LEU A 27 1.85 6.37 12.68
C LEU A 27 1.84 5.04 11.91
N LEU A 28 2.02 3.91 12.60
CA LEU A 28 2.05 2.58 11.99
C LEU A 28 0.76 2.22 11.24
N PRO A 29 -0.46 2.58 11.71
CA PRO A 29 -1.70 2.37 10.93
C PRO A 29 -1.71 3.17 9.63
N TRP A 30 -1.23 4.42 9.66
CA TRP A 30 -1.14 5.30 8.49
C TRP A 30 -0.11 4.79 7.46
N MET A 31 1.02 4.26 7.95
CA MET A 31 2.01 3.58 7.11
C MET A 31 1.40 2.36 6.42
N LEU A 32 0.68 1.51 7.16
CA LEU A 32 0.07 0.30 6.60
C LEU A 32 -1.06 0.65 5.60
N LEU A 33 -1.88 1.67 5.87
CA LEU A 33 -2.90 2.12 4.92
C LEU A 33 -2.30 2.68 3.63
N SER A 34 -1.24 3.50 3.73
CA SER A 34 -0.55 4.01 2.55
C SER A 34 0.11 2.90 1.73
N LEU A 35 0.68 1.88 2.39
CA LEU A 35 1.20 0.68 1.75
C LEU A 35 0.10 -0.12 1.05
N GLY A 36 -1.05 -0.32 1.69
CA GLY A 36 -2.21 -0.99 1.08
C GLY A 36 -2.67 -0.28 -0.18
N LEU A 37 -2.86 1.05 -0.11
CA LEU A 37 -3.20 1.85 -1.29
C LEU A 37 -2.16 1.74 -2.41
N PHE A 38 -0.87 1.76 -2.09
CA PHE A 38 0.20 1.57 -3.06
C PHE A 38 0.14 0.19 -3.74
N MET A 39 -0.13 -0.87 -2.98
CA MET A 39 -0.30 -2.22 -3.53
C MET A 39 -1.54 -2.32 -4.42
N THR A 40 -2.63 -1.65 -4.09
CA THR A 40 -3.83 -1.57 -4.93
C THR A 40 -3.53 -0.94 -6.29
N VAL A 41 -2.81 0.19 -6.29
CA VAL A 41 -2.39 0.88 -7.53
C VAL A 41 -1.46 -0.01 -8.36
N THR A 42 -0.55 -0.73 -7.71
CA THR A 42 0.36 -1.68 -8.37
C THR A 42 -0.42 -2.87 -8.96
N GLY A 43 -1.42 -3.39 -8.25
CA GLY A 43 -2.32 -4.43 -8.75
C GLY A 43 -3.10 -3.98 -10.00
N PHE A 44 -3.55 -2.72 -10.05
CA PHE A 44 -4.15 -2.16 -11.26
C PHE A 44 -3.16 -2.07 -12.44
N GLU A 45 -1.90 -1.69 -12.20
CA GLU A 45 -0.86 -1.70 -13.24
C GLU A 45 -0.59 -3.12 -13.77
N GLU A 46 -0.49 -4.11 -12.88
CA GLU A 46 -0.29 -5.52 -13.25
C GLU A 46 -1.47 -6.08 -14.04
N LEU A 47 -2.69 -5.71 -13.66
CA LEU A 47 -3.91 -6.08 -14.38
C LEU A 47 -3.92 -5.48 -15.78
N HIS A 48 -3.53 -4.20 -15.91
CA HIS A 48 -3.45 -3.51 -17.19
C HIS A 48 -2.37 -4.12 -18.11
N ARG A 49 -1.29 -4.67 -17.54
CA ARG A 49 -0.23 -5.41 -18.26
C ARG A 49 -0.59 -6.86 -18.60
N GLY A 50 -1.81 -7.31 -18.29
CA GLY A 50 -2.27 -8.67 -18.56
C GLY A 50 -1.83 -9.73 -17.54
N GLN A 51 -1.12 -9.34 -16.47
CA GLN A 51 -0.66 -10.26 -15.41
C GLN A 51 -1.74 -10.51 -14.35
N LYS A 52 -2.87 -11.09 -14.78
CA LYS A 52 -4.07 -11.28 -13.94
C LYS A 52 -3.82 -12.04 -12.64
N ARG A 53 -2.90 -13.02 -12.65
CA ARG A 53 -2.57 -13.84 -11.46
C ARG A 53 -1.81 -13.02 -10.42
N SER A 54 -0.84 -12.22 -10.85
CA SER A 54 -0.08 -11.31 -9.98
C SER A 54 -1.02 -10.28 -9.39
N ALA A 55 -1.81 -9.60 -10.24
CA ALA A 55 -2.76 -8.57 -9.82
C ALA A 55 -3.74 -9.05 -8.75
N LYS A 56 -4.31 -10.26 -8.90
CA LYS A 56 -5.21 -10.84 -7.87
C LYS A 56 -4.51 -11.00 -6.52
N LEU A 57 -3.24 -11.40 -6.53
CA LEU A 57 -2.46 -11.60 -5.32
C LEU A 57 -2.14 -10.25 -4.66
N THR A 58 -1.73 -9.25 -5.44
CA THR A 58 -1.50 -7.86 -4.96
C THR A 58 -2.76 -7.25 -4.37
N PHE A 59 -3.93 -7.43 -5.01
CA PHE A 59 -5.21 -6.97 -4.45
C PHE A 59 -5.58 -7.72 -3.16
N SER A 60 -5.34 -9.04 -3.09
CA SER A 60 -5.65 -9.83 -1.90
C SER A 60 -4.80 -9.40 -0.70
N VAL A 61 -3.50 -9.17 -0.92
CA VAL A 61 -2.58 -8.69 0.11
C VAL A 61 -2.96 -7.27 0.55
N SER A 62 -3.26 -6.38 -0.39
CA SER A 62 -3.73 -5.02 -0.08
C SER A 62 -5.01 -5.05 0.78
N ALA A 63 -6.01 -5.83 0.38
CA ALA A 63 -7.26 -5.97 1.12
C ALA A 63 -7.02 -6.50 2.54
N LEU A 64 -6.11 -7.47 2.70
CA LEU A 64 -5.73 -8.00 4.01
C LEU A 64 -5.05 -6.95 4.89
N ILE A 65 -4.17 -6.12 4.33
CA ILE A 65 -3.53 -5.01 5.05
C ILE A 65 -4.59 -4.01 5.53
N ILE A 66 -5.49 -3.57 4.64
CA ILE A 66 -6.55 -2.61 4.97
C ILE A 66 -7.48 -3.19 6.05
N PHE A 67 -7.89 -4.45 5.89
CA PHE A 67 -8.72 -5.15 6.86
C PHE A 67 -8.04 -5.25 8.23
N THR A 68 -6.75 -5.64 8.25
CA THR A 68 -5.99 -5.76 9.49
C THR A 68 -5.88 -4.42 10.20
N VAL A 69 -5.64 -3.33 9.46
CA VAL A 69 -5.60 -1.99 10.05
C VAL A 69 -6.95 -1.62 10.68
N LEU A 70 -8.05 -1.81 9.97
CA LEU A 70 -9.40 -1.46 10.46
C LEU A 70 -9.85 -2.28 11.68
N PHE A 71 -9.34 -3.49 11.85
CA PHE A 71 -9.72 -4.38 12.96
C PHE A 71 -8.75 -4.34 14.15
N THR A 72 -7.52 -3.86 13.96
CA THR A 72 -6.48 -3.87 15.00
C THR A 72 -6.27 -2.51 15.64
N PHE A 73 -6.51 -1.41 14.90
CA PHE A 73 -6.31 -0.03 15.35
C PHE A 73 -7.61 0.76 15.27
#